data_AF-A0A081BKH5-F1
#
_entry.id   AF-A0A081BKH5-F1
#
_cell.length_a   1.000
_cell.length_b   1.000
_cell.length_c   1.000
_cell.angle_alpha   90.00
_cell.angle_beta   90.00
_cell.angle_gamma   90.00
#
_symmetry.space_group_name_H-M   'P 1'
#
loop_
_entity.id
_entity.type
_entity.pdbx_description
1 polymer ?
#
loop_
_entity_poly.entity_id
_entity_poly.type
_entity_poly.pdbx_seq_one_letter_code
_entity_poly.pdbx_strand_id
1 'polypeptide(L)' 'MITFGTSTLSRFQRGALAQLINEGNKSYQVMADALGVAKATISYELDRVKPYDPE' A
#
# COMPACT_ATOMS: atom_id res chain seq x y z
N MET A 1 11.63 -11.26 -17.59
CA MET A 1 10.39 -11.66 -16.89
C MET A 1 10.38 -10.90 -15.58
N ILE A 2 9.61 -9.81 -15.50
CA ILE A 2 9.46 -9.07 -14.23
C ILE A 2 8.43 -9.85 -13.42
N THR A 3 8.89 -10.62 -12.45
CA THR A 3 8.03 -11.32 -11.50
C THR A 3 7.35 -10.25 -10.66
N PHE A 4 6.11 -9.87 -11.00
CA PHE A 4 5.23 -9.19 -10.06
C PHE A 4 4.85 -10.20 -8.99
N GLY A 5 5.73 -10.38 -8.00
CA GLY A 5 5.33 -11.00 -6.76
C GLY A 5 4.20 -10.13 -6.21
N THR A 6 2.96 -10.56 -6.37
CA THR A 6 1.79 -9.91 -5.77
C THR A 6 1.82 -10.21 -4.28
N SER A 7 2.83 -9.69 -3.59
CA SER A 7 2.91 -9.70 -2.14
C SER A 7 1.84 -8.73 -1.66
N THR A 8 0.66 -9.26 -1.35
CA THR A 8 -0.37 -8.51 -0.64
C THR A 8 0.19 -8.08 0.71
N LEU A 9 -0.15 -6.86 1.13
CA LEU A 9 0.26 -6.35 2.43
C LEU A 9 -0.31 -7.24 3.53
N SER A 10 0.48 -7.45 4.58
CA SER A 10 -0.04 -8.06 5.81
C SER A 10 -1.10 -7.16 6.44
N ARG A 11 -1.98 -7.73 7.29
CA ARG A 11 -3.02 -6.95 7.99
C ARG A 11 -2.45 -5.75 8.77
N PHE A 12 -1.27 -5.92 9.37
CA PHE A 12 -0.57 -4.81 10.04
C PHE A 12 -0.13 -3.72 9.07
N GLN A 13 0.47 -4.10 7.93
CA GLN A 13 0.89 -3.14 6.90
C GLN A 13 -0.31 -2.44 6.24
N ARG A 14 -1.46 -3.12 6.09
CA ARG A 14 -2.70 -2.49 5.62
C ARG A 14 -3.22 -1.45 6.61
N GLY A 15 -3.19 -1.76 7.91
CA GLY A 15 -3.52 -0.79 8.95
C GLY A 15 -2.61 0.43 8.93
N ALA A 16 -1.29 0.22 8.78
CA ALA A 16 -0.32 1.30 8.64
C ALA A 16 -0.52 2.11 7.34
N LEU A 17 -0.85 1.45 6.23
CA LEU A 17 -1.20 2.11 4.97
C LEU A 17 -2.44 3.01 5.13
N ALA A 18 -3.48 2.53 5.82
CA ALA A 18 -4.68 3.33 6.11
C ALA A 18 -4.36 4.57 6.95
N GLN A 19 -3.47 4.46 7.94
CA GLN A 19 -3.00 5.63 8.70
C GLN A 19 -2.30 6.66 7.79
N LEU A 20 -1.38 6.22 6.94
CA LEU A 20 -0.66 7.10 6.00
C LEU A 20 -1.61 7.82 5.05
N ILE A 21 -2.65 7.15 4.54
CA ILE A 21 -3.69 7.76 3.71
C ILE A 21 -4.47 8.81 4.50
N ASN A 22 -4.87 8.50 5.74
CA ASN A 22 -5.63 9.40 6.61
C ASN A 22 -4.83 10.64 7.02
N GLU A 23 -3.51 10.53 7.15
CA GLU A 23 -2.59 11.66 7.34
C GLU A 23 -2.45 12.55 6.10
N GLY A 24 -3.04 12.15 4.97
CA GLY A 24 -3.05 12.91 3.73
C GLY A 24 -1.85 12.65 2.82
N ASN A 25 -1.05 11.61 3.08
CA ASN A 25 0.00 11.22 2.14
C ASN A 25 -0.64 10.81 0.81
N LYS A 26 -0.20 11.42 -0.30
CA LYS A 26 -0.65 11.06 -1.65
C LYS A 26 0.42 10.39 -2.50
N SER A 27 1.67 10.39 -2.03
CA SER A 27 2.77 9.78 -2.76
C SER A 27 2.86 8.29 -2.45
N TYR A 28 2.63 7.45 -3.45
CA TYR A 28 2.77 6.01 -3.33
C TYR A 28 4.22 5.61 -2.98
N GLN A 29 5.21 6.42 -3.36
CA GLN A 29 6.61 6.17 -3.01
C GLN A 29 6.83 6.36 -1.51
N VAL A 30 6.29 7.43 -0.91
CA VAL A 30 6.41 7.68 0.53
C VAL A 30 5.76 6.56 1.34
N MET A 31 4.59 6.08 0.91
CA MET A 31 3.93 4.94 1.54
C MET A 31 4.72 3.65 1.42
N ALA A 32 5.32 3.42 0.25
CA ALA A 32 6.15 2.24 -0.01
C ALA A 32 7.40 2.24 0.86
N ASP A 33 8.07 3.38 0.96
CA ASP A 33 9.27 3.56 1.77
C ASP A 33 8.96 3.41 3.27
N ALA A 34 7.83 3.96 3.74
CA ALA A 34 7.38 3.83 5.13
C ALA A 34 7.04 2.38 5.51
N LEU A 35 6.51 1.60 4.57
CA LEU A 35 6.10 0.22 4.79
C LEU A 35 7.17 -0.81 4.42
N GLY A 36 8.30 -0.37 3.85
CA GLY A 36 9.38 -1.24 3.39
C GLY A 36 8.97 -2.17 2.25
N VAL A 37 8.09 -1.72 1.36
CA VAL A 37 7.55 -2.51 0.24
C VAL A 37 7.80 -1.84 -1.10
N ALA A 38 7.52 -2.56 -2.20
CA ALA A 38 7.58 -1.97 -3.53
C ALA A 38 6.43 -0.97 -3.75
N LYS A 39 6.70 0.12 -4.48
CA LYS A 39 5.66 1.06 -4.93
C LYS A 39 4.51 0.37 -5.68
N ALA A 40 4.83 -0.67 -6.46
CA ALA A 40 3.84 -1.47 -7.17
C ALA A 40 2.86 -2.17 -6.21
N THR A 41 3.32 -2.60 -5.04
CA THR A 41 2.48 -3.18 -3.98
C THR A 41 1.47 -2.15 -3.46
N ILE A 42 1.91 -0.91 -3.20
CA ILE A 42 1.01 0.17 -2.78
C ILE A 42 -0.01 0.48 -3.87
N SER A 43 0.44 0.62 -5.12
CA SER A 43 -0.45 0.88 -6.26
C SER A 43 -1.52 -0.21 -6.38
N TYR A 44 -1.11 -1.47 -6.28
CA TYR A 44 -2.01 -2.61 -6.33
C TYR A 44 -3.03 -2.57 -5.19
N GLU A 45 -2.60 -2.37 -3.94
CA GLU A 45 -3.49 -2.34 -2.78
C GLU A 45 -4.49 -1.18 -2.82
N LEU A 46 -4.06 0.01 -3.24
CA LEU A 46 -4.94 1.18 -3.34
C LEU A 46 -5.92 1.12 -4.52
N ASP A 47 -5.59 0.39 -5.58
CA ASP A 47 -6.50 0.19 -6.70
C ASP A 47 -7.50 -0.95 -6.47
N ARG A 48 -7.28 -1.84 -5.49
CA ARG A 48 -8.19 -2.95 -5.20
C ARG A 48 -9.55 -2.50 -4.63
N VAL A 49 -9.58 -1.47 -3.78
CA VAL A 49 -10.80 -1.01 -3.09
C VAL A 49 -10.79 0.52 -2.99
N LYS A 50 -11.92 1.18 -3.34
CA LYS A 50 -12.08 2.65 -3.27
C LYS A 50 -13.38 3.01 -2.53
N PRO A 51 -13.33 3.73 -1.39
CA PRO A 51 -12.13 4.15 -0.65
C PRO A 51 -11.35 2.94 -0.11
N TYR A 52 -10.07 3.12 0.19
CA TYR A 52 -9.23 2.03 0.69
C TYR A 52 -9.80 1.44 1.98
N ASP A 53 -9.98 0.11 2.03
CA ASP A 53 -10.38 -0.64 3.21
C ASP A 53 -9.19 -1.50 3.69
N PRO A 54 -8.70 -1.31 4.92
CA PRO A 54 -7.59 -2.09 5.45
C PRO A 54 -7.94 -3.52 5.87
N GLU A 55 -9.23 -3.91 5.91
CA GLU A 55 -9.67 -5.26 6.32
C GLU A 55 -9.47 -6.35 5.25
#